data_AF-A0A3A6MJT4-F1
#
_entry.id   AF-A0A3A6MJT4-F1
#
_cell.length_a   1.000
_cell.length_b   1.000
_cell.length_c   1.000
_cell.angle_alpha   90.00
_cell.angle_beta   90.00
_cell.angle_gamma   90.00
#
_symmetry.space_group_name_H-M   'P 1'
#
loop_
_entity.id
_entity.type
_entity.pdbx_description
1 polymer ?
#
loop_
_entity_poly.entity_id
_entity_poly.type
_entity_poly.pdbx_seq_one_letter_code
_entity_poly.pdbx_strand_id
1 'polypeptide(L)'
;MIRIYADSKAEPVRCTNRRRGIWRITWDYQETETAEGVQRSYMEETFDHLPALAEIKAVINEWYNRKITDTIESGYIWNGLKVWLSMENQMNYKTAYDLALQTGGENLPVTFKLGEEDNPTFYEFASMQQLQEFYTGAVKHIQETQKEGWELKKAIDWSVYTLE
;
A
#
# COMPACT_ATOMS: atom_id res chain seq x y z
N MET A 1 12.63 -2.80 8.86
CA MET A 1 11.87 -1.54 8.98
C MET A 1 10.80 -1.72 10.03
N ILE A 2 10.69 -0.78 10.99
CA ILE A 2 9.73 -0.86 12.10
C ILE A 2 9.05 0.49 12.34
N ARG A 3 7.78 0.47 12.74
CA ARG A 3 7.08 1.67 13.25
C ARG A 3 7.45 1.88 14.71
N ILE A 4 7.91 3.08 15.05
CA ILE A 4 8.24 3.51 16.41
C ILE A 4 7.20 4.53 16.87
N TYR A 5 6.68 4.33 18.09
CA TYR A 5 5.86 5.31 18.80
C TYR A 5 6.75 6.02 19.81
N ALA A 6 6.74 7.35 19.79
CA ALA A 6 7.65 8.17 20.61
C ALA A 6 7.02 9.49 21.00
N ASP A 7 7.55 10.14 22.05
CA ASP A 7 7.04 11.44 22.50
C ASP A 7 7.45 12.59 21.58
N SER A 8 8.49 12.40 20.76
CA SER A 8 9.05 13.41 19.87
C SER A 8 9.61 12.81 18.57
N LYS A 9 9.73 13.66 17.54
CA LYS A 9 10.34 13.33 16.25
C LYS A 9 11.84 13.09 16.40
N ALA A 10 12.34 11.99 15.85
CA ALA A 10 13.77 11.74 15.76
C ALA A 10 14.39 12.41 14.53
N GLU A 11 15.71 12.62 14.57
CA GLU A 11 16.47 13.08 13.41
C GLU A 11 16.35 12.09 12.23
N PRO A 12 16.27 12.58 10.98
CA PRO A 12 16.13 11.73 9.81
C PRO A 12 17.30 10.76 9.60
N VAL A 13 18.51 11.13 10.03
CA VAL A 13 19.71 10.28 10.03
C VAL A 13 20.47 10.52 11.32
N ARG A 14 20.75 9.48 12.11
CA ARG A 14 21.47 9.62 13.38
C ARG A 14 22.36 8.43 13.73
N CYS A 15 23.52 8.72 14.32
CA CYS A 15 24.40 7.71 14.90
C CYS A 15 23.90 7.34 16.30
N THR A 16 23.42 6.11 16.48
CA THR A 16 22.90 5.63 17.77
C THR A 16 23.95 4.86 18.58
N ASN A 17 24.97 4.30 17.92
CA ASN A 17 26.10 3.69 18.61
C ASN A 17 27.41 3.89 17.83
N ARG A 18 28.18 4.91 18.24
CA ARG A 18 29.45 5.26 17.59
C ARG A 18 30.50 4.15 17.65
N ARG A 19 30.54 3.36 18.73
CA ARG A 19 31.53 2.26 18.89
C ARG A 19 31.25 1.11 17.94
N ARG A 20 29.98 0.86 17.62
CA ARG A 20 29.53 -0.22 16.75
C ARG A 20 29.19 0.24 15.33
N GLY A 21 29.36 1.52 15.02
CA GLY A 21 28.98 2.08 13.72
C GLY A 21 27.47 2.03 13.44
N ILE A 22 26.61 1.98 14.46
CA ILE A 22 25.16 1.83 14.23
C ILE A 22 24.53 3.19 13.93
N TRP A 23 23.95 3.29 12.74
CA TRP A 23 23.16 4.42 12.29
C TRP A 23 21.71 4.04 12.12
N ARG A 24 20.82 5.02 12.23
CA ARG A 24 19.40 4.85 11.97
C ARG A 24 18.88 5.97 11.10
N ILE A 25 17.94 5.63 10.24
CA ILE A 25 17.16 6.61 9.49
C ILE A 25 15.72 6.58 9.92
N THR A 26 15.04 7.72 9.83
CA THR A 26 13.61 7.81 10.13
C THR A 26 12.83 8.53 9.05
N TRP A 27 11.62 8.06 8.76
CA TRP A 27 10.72 8.63 7.75
C TRP A 27 9.25 8.43 8.15
N ASP A 28 8.31 8.93 7.34
CA ASP A 28 6.86 8.80 7.57
C ASP A 28 6.45 9.19 9.01
N TYR A 29 6.88 10.37 9.44
CA TYR A 29 6.47 10.94 10.73
C TYR A 29 4.98 11.29 10.71
N GLN A 30 4.25 10.84 11.72
CA GLN A 30 2.82 11.03 11.87
C GLN A 30 2.51 11.53 13.28
N GLU A 31 1.57 12.47 13.37
CA GLU A 31 0.92 12.85 14.62
C GLU A 31 -0.56 12.52 14.51
N THR A 32 -1.11 11.89 15.54
CA THR A 32 -2.52 11.48 15.59
C THR A 32 -3.08 11.89 16.94
N GLU A 33 -4.16 12.67 16.94
CA GLU A 33 -4.91 12.98 18.16
C GLU A 33 -5.71 11.75 18.59
N THR A 34 -5.51 11.32 19.84
CA THR A 34 -6.25 10.24 20.50
C THR A 34 -6.96 10.79 21.74
N ALA A 35 -7.84 9.99 22.34
CA ALA A 35 -8.52 10.36 23.58
C ALA A 35 -7.54 10.63 24.75
N GLU A 36 -6.36 10.00 24.71
CA GLU A 36 -5.30 10.12 25.72
C GLU A 36 -4.27 11.23 25.42
N GLY A 37 -4.37 11.91 24.27
CA GLY A 37 -3.46 12.99 23.88
C GLY A 37 -2.93 12.84 22.45
N VAL A 38 -1.81 13.48 22.15
CA VAL A 38 -1.18 13.40 20.82
C VAL A 38 -0.22 12.20 20.77
N GLN A 39 -0.56 11.18 19.98
CA GLN A 39 0.33 10.07 19.67
C GLN A 39 1.21 10.43 18.47
N ARG A 40 2.52 10.22 18.59
CA ARG A 40 3.47 10.45 17.49
C ARG A 40 4.15 9.15 17.11
N SER A 41 4.39 8.98 15.81
CA SER A 41 5.09 7.81 15.31
C SER A 41 5.93 8.11 14.07
N TYR A 42 6.91 7.26 13.79
CA TYR A 42 7.72 7.30 12.57
C TYR A 42 8.17 5.88 12.19
N MET A 43 8.55 5.68 10.94
CA MET A 43 9.25 4.47 10.50
C MET A 43 10.75 4.60 10.76
N GLU A 44 11.41 3.48 11.07
CA GLU A 44 12.85 3.41 11.33
C GLU A 44 13.50 2.18 10.67
N GLU A 45 14.73 2.37 10.19
CA GLU A 45 15.63 1.32 9.72
C GLU A 45 17.02 1.50 10.35
N THR A 46 17.71 0.39 10.62
CA THR A 46 19.05 0.38 11.23
C THR A 46 20.09 -0.05 10.20
N PHE A 47 21.21 0.67 10.18
CA PHE A 47 22.40 0.40 9.36
C PHE A 47 23.61 0.18 10.28
N ASP A 48 24.55 -0.65 9.83
CA ASP A 48 25.83 -0.92 10.51
C ASP A 48 26.99 -0.03 10.00
N HIS A 49 26.65 0.96 9.18
CA HIS A 49 27.52 1.99 8.63
C HIS A 49 26.71 3.28 8.46
N LEU A 50 27.37 4.39 8.15
CA LEU A 50 26.68 5.63 7.73
C LEU A 50 26.09 5.40 6.33
N PRO A 51 24.75 5.31 6.18
CA PRO A 51 24.16 4.99 4.88
C PRO A 51 24.36 6.13 3.88
N ALA A 52 24.64 5.76 2.63
CA ALA A 52 24.62 6.70 1.52
C ALA A 52 23.17 7.10 1.16
N LEU A 53 22.98 8.29 0.59
CA LEU A 53 21.64 8.76 0.18
C LEU A 53 20.92 7.79 -0.76
N ALA A 54 21.66 7.05 -1.60
CA ALA A 54 21.09 6.03 -2.48
C ALA A 54 20.47 4.85 -1.69
N GLU A 55 21.08 4.43 -0.60
CA GLU A 55 20.60 3.34 0.26
C GLU A 55 19.34 3.77 1.02
N ILE A 56 19.37 5.00 1.55
CA ILE A 56 18.21 5.63 2.21
C ILE A 56 17.03 5.70 1.24
N LYS A 57 17.26 6.19 0.01
CA LYS A 57 16.25 6.24 -1.06
C LYS A 57 15.69 4.85 -1.37
N ALA A 58 16.53 3.83 -1.45
CA ALA A 58 16.08 2.47 -1.73
C ALA A 58 15.12 1.97 -0.65
N VAL A 59 15.51 2.07 0.62
CA VAL A 59 14.69 1.62 1.77
C VAL A 59 13.35 2.34 1.84
N ILE A 60 13.36 3.68 1.77
CA ILE A 60 12.12 4.47 1.89
C ILE A 60 11.19 4.21 0.70
N ASN A 61 11.71 4.15 -0.53
CA ASN A 61 10.89 3.87 -1.70
C ASN A 61 10.33 2.44 -1.68
N GLU A 62 11.11 1.44 -1.23
CA GLU A 62 10.62 0.07 -1.08
C GLU A 62 9.47 0.01 -0.08
N TRP A 63 9.59 0.73 1.05
CA TRP A 63 8.54 0.80 2.06
C TRP A 63 7.23 1.39 1.49
N TYR A 64 7.30 2.53 0.80
CA TYR A 64 6.13 3.13 0.17
C TYR A 64 5.54 2.22 -0.90
N ASN A 65 6.37 1.59 -1.74
CA ASN A 65 5.89 0.65 -2.75
C ASN A 65 5.12 -0.51 -2.11
N ARG A 66 5.64 -1.10 -1.03
CA ARG A 66 4.97 -2.16 -0.29
C ARG A 66 3.63 -1.70 0.28
N LYS A 67 3.59 -0.53 0.92
CA LYS A 67 2.34 0.05 1.43
C LYS A 67 1.29 0.26 0.33
N ILE A 68 1.71 0.73 -0.85
CA ILE A 68 0.82 0.89 -2.01
C ILE A 68 0.30 -0.47 -2.47
N THR A 69 1.17 -1.46 -2.63
CA THR A 69 0.79 -2.84 -3.00
C THR A 69 -0.20 -3.42 -2.00
N ASP A 70 0.08 -3.37 -0.70
CA ASP A 70 -0.78 -3.92 0.36
C ASP A 70 -2.18 -3.25 0.36
N THR A 71 -2.22 -1.93 0.13
CA THR A 71 -3.47 -1.15 0.03
C THR A 71 -4.28 -1.51 -1.21
N ILE A 72 -3.60 -1.73 -2.34
CA ILE A 72 -4.25 -2.23 -3.56
C ILE A 72 -4.82 -3.62 -3.30
N GLU A 73 -4.01 -4.54 -2.78
CA GLU A 73 -4.36 -5.95 -2.65
C GLU A 73 -5.56 -6.19 -1.73
N SER A 74 -5.71 -5.39 -0.67
CA SER A 74 -6.68 -5.67 0.41
C SER A 74 -7.70 -4.56 0.67
N GLY A 75 -7.56 -3.40 0.02
CA GLY A 75 -8.34 -2.19 0.33
C GLY A 75 -9.68 -2.04 -0.40
N TYR A 76 -9.95 -2.87 -1.42
CA TYR A 76 -11.17 -2.74 -2.21
C TYR A 76 -12.33 -3.58 -1.61
N ILE A 77 -13.49 -2.96 -1.48
CA ILE A 77 -14.72 -3.59 -0.95
C ILE A 77 -15.82 -3.54 -2.00
N TRP A 78 -16.45 -4.68 -2.27
CA TRP A 78 -17.58 -4.84 -3.17
C TRP A 78 -18.79 -5.38 -2.40
N ASN A 79 -19.87 -4.61 -2.29
CA ASN A 79 -21.10 -5.02 -1.57
C ASN A 79 -20.83 -5.54 -0.13
N GLY A 80 -19.89 -4.89 0.57
CA GLY A 80 -19.48 -5.29 1.92
C GLY A 80 -18.51 -6.48 1.97
N LEU A 81 -18.17 -7.07 0.82
CA LEU A 81 -17.21 -8.16 0.71
C LEU A 81 -15.84 -7.61 0.34
N LYS A 82 -14.80 -8.07 1.05
CA LYS A 82 -13.42 -7.79 0.68
C LYS A 82 -13.08 -8.41 -0.68
N VAL A 83 -12.35 -7.68 -1.50
CA VAL A 83 -11.87 -8.14 -2.79
C VAL A 83 -10.35 -8.20 -2.75
N TRP A 84 -9.80 -9.40 -2.89
CA TRP A 84 -8.36 -9.58 -2.98
C TRP A 84 -7.88 -9.23 -4.38
N LEU A 85 -7.17 -8.11 -4.53
CA LEU A 85 -6.63 -7.66 -5.82
C LEU A 85 -5.17 -8.11 -5.99
N SER A 86 -4.89 -9.40 -5.75
CA SER A 86 -3.61 -9.99 -6.17
C SER A 86 -3.44 -9.86 -7.68
N MET A 87 -2.22 -9.92 -8.18
CA MET A 87 -1.96 -9.83 -9.63
C MET A 87 -2.76 -10.88 -10.43
N GLU A 88 -2.87 -12.10 -9.91
CA GLU A 88 -3.68 -13.17 -10.50
C GLU A 88 -5.16 -12.80 -10.53
N ASN A 89 -5.72 -12.31 -9.42
CA ASN A 89 -7.13 -11.91 -9.37
C ASN A 89 -7.42 -10.72 -10.29
N GLN A 90 -6.53 -9.73 -10.36
CA GLN A 90 -6.67 -8.61 -11.29
C GLN A 90 -6.75 -9.10 -12.76
N MET A 91 -5.89 -10.05 -13.14
CA MET A 91 -5.93 -10.66 -14.48
C MET A 91 -7.22 -11.46 -14.71
N ASN A 92 -7.67 -12.22 -13.71
CA ASN A 92 -8.91 -13.00 -13.79
C ASN A 92 -10.14 -12.10 -13.96
N TYR A 93 -10.26 -11.04 -13.17
CA TYR A 93 -11.36 -10.08 -13.26
C TYR A 93 -11.36 -9.36 -14.61
N LYS A 94 -10.18 -8.94 -15.08
CA LYS A 94 -10.04 -8.33 -16.40
C LYS A 94 -10.46 -9.28 -17.51
N THR A 95 -9.96 -10.51 -17.50
CA THR A 95 -10.25 -11.50 -18.55
C THR A 95 -11.73 -11.83 -18.62
N ALA A 96 -12.38 -12.02 -17.46
CA ALA A 96 -13.82 -12.26 -17.39
C ALA A 96 -14.63 -11.08 -17.93
N TYR A 97 -14.27 -9.84 -17.57
CA TYR A 97 -14.93 -8.64 -18.06
C TYR A 97 -14.72 -8.43 -19.57
N ASP A 98 -13.49 -8.57 -20.06
CA ASP A 98 -13.17 -8.46 -21.49
C ASP A 98 -13.95 -9.49 -22.32
N LEU A 99 -14.00 -10.74 -21.87
CA LEU A 99 -14.73 -11.82 -22.55
C LEU A 99 -16.24 -11.54 -22.58
N ALA A 100 -16.80 -11.07 -21.47
CA ALA A 100 -18.20 -10.69 -21.39
C ALA A 100 -18.53 -9.53 -22.32
N LEU A 101 -17.65 -8.52 -22.40
CA LEU A 101 -17.79 -7.40 -23.32
C LEU A 101 -17.72 -7.85 -24.79
N GLN A 102 -16.77 -8.73 -25.13
CA GLN A 102 -16.56 -9.22 -26.49
C GLN A 102 -17.69 -10.13 -26.99
N THR A 103 -18.30 -10.90 -26.10
CA THR A 103 -19.36 -11.86 -26.44
C THR A 103 -20.77 -11.30 -26.23
N GLY A 104 -20.91 -10.07 -25.71
CA GLY A 104 -22.21 -9.55 -25.31
C GLY A 104 -22.81 -10.29 -24.10
N GLY A 105 -21.96 -10.92 -23.27
CA GLY A 105 -22.34 -11.56 -22.02
C GLY A 105 -22.63 -13.06 -22.10
N GLU A 106 -22.23 -13.76 -23.17
CA GLU A 106 -22.47 -15.21 -23.29
C GLU A 106 -21.76 -16.05 -22.23
N ASN A 107 -20.68 -15.53 -21.63
CA ASN A 107 -19.95 -16.18 -20.54
C ASN A 107 -20.55 -15.89 -19.16
N LEU A 108 -21.65 -15.14 -19.07
CA LEU A 108 -22.34 -14.86 -17.81
C LEU A 108 -23.32 -16.00 -17.46
N PRO A 109 -23.52 -16.31 -16.18
CA PRO A 109 -22.88 -15.67 -15.03
C PRO A 109 -21.41 -16.10 -14.83
N VAL A 110 -20.61 -15.23 -14.20
CA VAL A 110 -19.27 -15.57 -13.71
C VAL A 110 -19.21 -15.52 -12.20
N THR A 111 -18.46 -16.43 -11.57
CA THR A 111 -18.36 -16.53 -10.12
C THR A 111 -16.94 -16.22 -9.66
N PHE A 112 -16.81 -15.31 -8.69
CA PHE A 112 -15.53 -15.01 -8.04
C PHE A 112 -15.58 -15.36 -6.54
N LYS A 113 -14.46 -15.86 -6.01
CA LYS A 113 -14.24 -15.98 -4.56
C LYS A 113 -13.89 -14.59 -4.02
N LEU A 114 -14.78 -14.01 -3.23
CA LEU A 114 -14.60 -12.74 -2.49
C LEU A 114 -14.63 -13.03 -0.97
N GLY A 115 -14.49 -12.00 -0.15
CA GLY A 115 -14.51 -12.10 1.31
C GLY A 115 -13.13 -12.37 1.93
N GLU A 116 -13.12 -12.56 3.25
CA GLU A 116 -11.91 -12.92 3.99
C GLU A 116 -11.49 -14.36 3.72
N GLU A 117 -10.22 -14.68 3.94
CA GLU A 117 -9.70 -16.04 3.70
C GLU A 117 -10.44 -17.09 4.53
N ASP A 118 -10.77 -16.76 5.78
CA ASP A 118 -11.49 -17.65 6.72
C ASP A 118 -13.01 -17.70 6.47
N ASN A 119 -13.56 -16.72 5.74
CA ASN A 119 -14.99 -16.66 5.42
C ASN A 119 -15.21 -16.24 3.96
N PRO A 120 -14.85 -17.11 2.99
CA PRO A 120 -14.97 -16.79 1.59
C PRO A 120 -16.44 -16.82 1.14
N THR A 121 -16.79 -15.91 0.25
CA THR A 121 -18.09 -15.82 -0.41
C THR A 121 -17.91 -15.98 -1.91
N PHE A 122 -18.54 -16.99 -2.50
CA PHE A 122 -18.60 -17.15 -3.95
C PHE A 122 -19.70 -16.24 -4.50
N TYR A 123 -19.31 -15.10 -5.04
CA TYR A 123 -20.23 -14.09 -5.55
C TYR A 123 -20.44 -14.27 -7.06
N GLU A 124 -21.70 -14.39 -7.46
CA GLU A 124 -22.09 -14.54 -8.86
C GLU A 124 -22.43 -13.18 -9.49
N PHE A 125 -21.77 -12.87 -10.60
CA PHE A 125 -22.06 -11.71 -11.43
C PHE A 125 -22.95 -12.16 -12.59
N ALA A 126 -24.25 -11.86 -12.50
CA ALA A 126 -25.25 -12.36 -13.42
C ALA A 126 -25.52 -11.43 -14.61
N SER A 127 -25.00 -10.20 -14.59
CA SER A 127 -25.21 -9.23 -15.67
C SER A 127 -23.95 -8.47 -16.04
N MET A 128 -23.91 -8.02 -17.30
CA MET A 128 -22.85 -7.15 -17.82
C MET A 128 -22.67 -5.90 -16.97
N GLN A 129 -23.78 -5.31 -16.50
CA GLN A 129 -23.76 -4.11 -15.67
C GLN A 129 -23.05 -4.36 -14.33
N GLN A 130 -23.40 -5.45 -13.62
CA GLN A 130 -22.78 -5.78 -12.34
C GLN A 130 -21.28 -6.03 -12.48
N LEU A 131 -20.89 -6.80 -13.50
CA LEU A 131 -19.49 -7.11 -13.76
C LEU A 131 -18.69 -5.85 -14.15
N GLN A 132 -19.29 -4.94 -14.94
CA GLN A 132 -18.69 -3.67 -15.30
C GLN A 132 -18.47 -2.76 -14.09
N GLU A 133 -19.49 -2.59 -13.24
CA GLU A 133 -19.40 -1.76 -12.03
C GLU A 133 -18.33 -2.29 -11.08
N PHE A 134 -18.26 -3.61 -10.89
CA PHE A 134 -17.20 -4.26 -10.10
C PHE A 134 -15.80 -4.02 -10.69
N TYR A 135 -15.62 -4.32 -11.98
CA TYR A 135 -14.30 -4.21 -12.62
C TYR A 135 -13.80 -2.76 -12.64
N THR A 136 -14.66 -1.82 -13.05
CA THR A 136 -14.29 -0.39 -13.11
C THR A 136 -14.05 0.19 -11.72
N GLY A 137 -14.79 -0.26 -10.70
CA GLY A 137 -14.54 0.09 -9.31
C GLY A 137 -13.18 -0.42 -8.80
N ALA A 138 -12.83 -1.67 -9.09
CA ALA A 138 -11.52 -2.22 -8.75
C ALA A 138 -10.37 -1.48 -9.44
N VAL A 139 -10.50 -1.17 -10.74
CA VAL A 139 -9.51 -0.39 -11.49
C VAL A 139 -9.37 1.01 -10.91
N LYS A 140 -10.47 1.66 -10.56
CA LYS A 140 -10.46 2.98 -9.93
C LYS A 140 -9.69 2.96 -8.61
N HIS A 141 -9.96 1.99 -7.73
CA HIS A 141 -9.23 1.80 -6.47
C HIS A 141 -7.72 1.67 -6.70
N ILE A 142 -7.32 0.86 -7.67
CA ILE A 142 -5.91 0.67 -8.04
C ILE A 142 -5.27 1.99 -8.46
N GLN A 143 -5.91 2.73 -9.36
CA GLN A 143 -5.38 3.99 -9.91
C GLN A 143 -5.28 5.09 -8.86
N GLU A 144 -6.31 5.24 -8.01
CA GLU A 144 -6.32 6.22 -6.92
C GLU A 144 -5.22 5.92 -5.91
N THR A 145 -5.09 4.66 -5.48
CA THR A 145 -4.04 4.23 -4.56
C THR A 145 -2.63 4.47 -5.12
N GLN A 146 -2.41 4.16 -6.41
CA GLN A 146 -1.13 4.44 -7.07
C GLN A 146 -0.82 5.94 -7.11
N LYS A 147 -1.80 6.75 -7.48
CA LYS A 147 -1.66 8.21 -7.55
C LYS A 147 -1.29 8.81 -6.19
N GLU A 148 -2.01 8.43 -5.14
CA GLU A 148 -1.71 8.86 -3.77
C GLU A 148 -0.28 8.46 -3.36
N GLY A 149 0.10 7.22 -3.66
CA GLY A 149 1.44 6.71 -3.43
C GLY A 149 2.54 7.50 -4.15
N TRP A 150 2.31 7.91 -5.40
CA TRP A 150 3.25 8.73 -6.16
C TRP A 150 3.40 10.13 -5.58
N GLU A 151 2.30 10.76 -5.16
CA GLU A 151 2.35 12.08 -4.53
C GLU A 151 3.10 12.02 -3.18
N LEU A 152 2.89 10.97 -2.37
CA LEU A 152 3.66 10.75 -1.14
C LEU A 152 5.16 10.64 -1.42
N LYS A 153 5.56 9.84 -2.40
CA LYS A 153 6.97 9.65 -2.77
C LYS A 153 7.60 10.92 -3.35
N LYS A 154 6.83 11.70 -4.12
CA LYS A 154 7.25 12.98 -4.70
C LYS A 154 7.43 14.06 -3.65
N ALA A 155 6.64 14.04 -2.58
CA ALA A 155 6.72 14.99 -1.47
C ALA A 155 7.91 14.75 -0.52
N ILE A 156 8.67 13.66 -0.68
CA ILE A 156 9.84 13.38 0.16
C ILE A 156 10.93 14.42 -0.11
N ASP A 157 11.23 15.22 0.90
CA ASP A 157 12.42 16.05 0.92
C ASP A 157 13.64 15.18 1.19
N TRP A 158 14.46 14.95 0.16
CA TRP A 158 15.68 14.14 0.29
C TRP A 158 16.84 14.88 0.94
N SER A 159 16.79 16.21 1.04
CA SER A 159 17.87 17.02 1.61
C SER A 159 18.03 16.81 3.11
N VAL A 160 16.96 16.42 3.80
CA VAL A 160 17.01 16.14 5.25
C VAL A 160 17.81 14.87 5.59
N TYR A 161 18.18 14.07 4.59
CA TYR A 161 18.96 12.84 4.76
C TYR A 161 20.44 12.99 4.38
N THR A 162 20.88 14.19 3.99
CA THR A 162 22.30 14.47 3.78
C THR A 162 22.88 15.07 5.04
N LEU A 163 23.94 14.45 5.58
CA LEU A 163 24.74 15.04 6.65
C LEU A 163 25.74 16.00 5.99
N GLU A 164 25.74 17.27 6.42
CA GLU A 164 26.79 18.24 6.06
C GLU A 164 28.16 17.87 6.65
#